data_AF-A0A4Z0BZ74-F1
#
_entry.id   AF-A0A4Z0BZ74-F1
#
_cell.length_a   1.000
_cell.length_b   1.000
_cell.length_c   1.000
_cell.angle_alpha   90.00
_cell.angle_beta   90.00
_cell.angle_gamma   90.00
#
_symmetry.space_group_name_H-M   'P 1'
#
loop_
_entity.id
_entity.type
_entity.pdbx_description
1 polymer ?
#
loop_
_entity_poly.entity_id
_entity_poly.type
_entity_poly.pdbx_seq_one_letter_code
_entity_poly.pdbx_strand_id
1 'polypeptide(L)'
;MGTLGFVDTLPSQPGKDSLEEVLGPICGYYLACYSVESLEGFYGYAKVCGQRPESVWGASAQAKVVAGPLGSPEAAITAVVDAATLKLARRIEERETLLYSWRSTEPGAASA
;
A
#
# COMPACT_ATOMS: atom_id res chain seq x y z
N MET A 1 15.67 -11.07 8.40
CA MET A 1 14.61 -10.48 9.25
C MET A 1 14.56 -9.00 8.93
N GLY A 2 13.60 -8.55 8.12
CA GLY A 2 13.44 -7.14 7.76
C GLY A 2 12.18 -6.58 8.42
N THR A 3 12.34 -5.60 9.30
CA THR A 3 11.26 -4.97 10.04
C THR A 3 10.45 -4.07 9.10
N LEU A 4 9.20 -4.43 8.81
CA LEU A 4 8.26 -3.56 8.11
C LEU A 4 7.86 -2.40 9.05
N GLY A 5 8.53 -1.26 8.92
CA GLY A 5 8.23 -0.05 9.69
C GLY A 5 6.91 0.59 9.27
N PHE A 6 6.05 0.89 10.25
CA PHE A 6 4.93 1.82 10.09
C PHE A 6 5.48 3.25 10.16
N VAL A 7 5.26 4.06 9.13
CA VAL A 7 5.65 5.49 9.12
C VAL A 7 4.41 6.34 9.39
N ASP A 8 4.41 7.01 10.53
CA ASP A 8 3.31 7.86 10.99
C ASP A 8 3.26 9.18 10.19
N THR A 9 4.43 9.75 9.88
CA THR A 9 4.58 11.05 9.20
C THR A 9 5.34 10.91 7.89
N LEU A 10 4.71 11.35 6.81
CA LEU A 10 5.30 11.41 5.47
C LEU A 10 5.94 12.80 5.27
N PRO A 11 7.12 12.91 4.62
CA PRO A 11 7.74 14.20 4.34
C PRO A 11 6.81 15.07 3.49
N SER A 12 6.77 16.37 3.79
CA SER A 12 5.73 17.28 3.31
C SER A 12 5.95 17.83 1.90
N GLN A 13 7.13 17.66 1.28
CA GLN A 13 7.38 18.06 -0.11
C GLN A 13 8.42 17.15 -0.79
N PRO A 14 8.23 16.86 -2.09
CA PRO A 14 9.22 16.17 -2.90
C PRO A 14 10.44 17.08 -3.18
N GLY A 15 11.65 16.52 -3.12
CA GLY A 15 12.84 17.14 -3.70
C GLY A 15 12.77 17.22 -5.23
N LYS A 16 13.71 17.93 -5.86
CA LYS A 16 13.72 18.19 -7.31
C LYS A 16 13.68 16.94 -8.20
N ASP A 17 14.11 15.80 -7.68
CA ASP A 17 14.21 14.51 -8.38
C ASP A 17 13.17 13.48 -7.90
N SER A 18 12.06 13.95 -7.36
CA SER A 18 10.97 13.09 -6.90
C SER A 18 10.01 12.76 -8.03
N LEU A 19 9.53 11.52 -8.04
CA LEU A 19 8.57 11.02 -9.00
C LEU A 19 7.24 10.76 -8.31
N GLU A 20 6.12 11.04 -8.97
CA GLU A 20 4.77 10.89 -8.43
C GLU A 20 3.89 10.14 -9.43
N GLU A 21 3.15 9.15 -8.95
CA GLU A 21 2.24 8.35 -9.77
C GLU A 21 0.96 8.00 -9.03
N VAL A 22 -0.17 8.01 -9.73
CA VAL A 22 -1.43 7.42 -9.24
C VAL A 22 -1.74 6.18 -10.07
N LEU A 23 -1.74 5.02 -9.41
CA LEU A 23 -1.90 3.72 -10.04
C LEU A 23 -3.19 3.03 -9.57
N GLY A 24 -3.70 2.13 -10.41
CA GLY A 24 -4.83 1.26 -10.11
C GLY A 24 -6.08 1.47 -10.96
N PRO A 25 -7.16 0.73 -10.64
CA PRO A 25 -7.34 -0.06 -9.42
C PRO A 25 -6.51 -1.35 -9.37
N ILE A 26 -5.92 -1.65 -8.21
CA ILE A 26 -5.20 -2.89 -7.85
C ILE A 26 -5.93 -3.50 -6.65
N CYS A 27 -6.43 -4.72 -6.78
CA CYS A 27 -7.16 -5.38 -5.69
C CYS A 27 -8.35 -4.56 -5.15
N GLY A 28 -8.95 -3.71 -6.01
CA GLY A 28 -10.04 -2.79 -5.62
C GLY A 28 -9.60 -1.48 -4.96
N TYR A 29 -8.29 -1.21 -4.87
CA TYR A 29 -7.73 0.01 -4.29
C TYR A 29 -6.91 0.81 -5.31
N TYR A 30 -6.76 2.10 -5.07
CA TYR A 30 -5.85 2.97 -5.82
C TYR A 30 -4.60 3.25 -4.99
N LEU A 31 -3.45 3.40 -5.65
CA LEU A 31 -2.20 3.73 -4.99
C LEU A 31 -1.77 5.14 -5.43
N ALA A 32 -1.62 6.05 -4.47
CA ALA A 32 -0.94 7.32 -4.67
C ALA A 32 0.51 7.16 -4.24
N CYS A 33 1.41 7.03 -5.21
CA CYS A 33 2.82 6.73 -5.03
C CYS A 33 3.67 7.97 -5.26
N TYR A 34 4.71 8.15 -4.46
CA TYR A 34 5.72 9.16 -4.73
C TYR A 34 7.06 8.74 -4.15
N SER A 35 8.15 9.20 -4.76
CA SER A 35 9.51 8.99 -4.26
C SER A 35 10.01 10.21 -3.50
N VAL A 36 10.98 10.01 -2.61
CA VAL A 36 11.67 11.05 -1.88
C VAL A 36 13.14 10.70 -1.83
N GLU A 37 13.98 11.65 -2.23
CA GLU A 37 15.44 11.54 -2.13
C GLU A 37 15.89 11.65 -0.66
N SER A 38 16.85 10.81 -0.28
CA SER A 38 17.53 10.80 1.02
C SER A 38 19.03 10.62 0.82
N LEU A 39 19.82 10.81 1.89
CA LEU A 39 21.28 10.65 1.87
C LEU A 39 21.73 9.23 1.44
N GLU A 40 20.88 8.24 1.64
CA GLU A 40 21.14 6.82 1.34
C GLU A 40 20.57 6.37 -0.01
N GLY A 41 19.85 7.25 -0.73
CA GLY A 41 19.13 6.94 -1.95
C GLY A 41 17.65 7.35 -1.88
N PHE A 42 16.82 6.76 -2.73
CA PHE A 42 15.41 7.10 -2.87
C PHE A 42 14.51 6.15 -2.09
N TYR A 43 13.56 6.72 -1.35
CA TYR A 43 12.47 5.99 -0.72
C TYR A 43 11.19 6.19 -1.51
N GLY A 44 10.47 5.10 -1.78
CA GLY A 44 9.14 5.11 -2.38
C GLY A 44 8.08 5.01 -1.30
N TYR A 45 7.06 5.83 -1.41
CA TYR A 45 5.90 5.83 -0.52
C TYR A 45 4.65 5.59 -1.33
N ALA A 46 3.72 4.78 -0.83
CA ALA A 46 2.41 4.55 -1.42
C ALA A 46 1.30 4.74 -0.39
N LYS A 47 0.31 5.55 -0.74
CA LYS A 47 -0.95 5.70 -0.02
C LYS A 47 -2.00 4.82 -0.69
N VAL A 48 -2.48 3.82 0.04
CA VAL A 48 -3.58 2.96 -0.39
C VAL A 48 -4.90 3.69 -0.18
N CYS A 49 -5.66 3.90 -1.25
CA CYS A 49 -6.88 4.69 -1.27
C CYS A 49 -8.05 3.82 -1.72
N GLY A 50 -9.21 3.97 -1.06
CA GLY A 50 -10.44 3.27 -1.48
C GLY A 50 -11.11 3.90 -2.71
N GLN A 51 -10.72 5.12 -3.08
CA GLN A 51 -11.18 5.87 -4.26
C GLN A 51 -9.98 6.44 -5.00
N ARG A 52 -10.13 6.70 -6.30
CA ARG A 52 -9.04 7.27 -7.10
C ARG A 52 -8.74 8.69 -6.61
N PRO A 53 -7.54 8.98 -6.10
CA PRO A 53 -7.19 10.33 -5.69
C PRO A 53 -6.90 11.22 -6.91
N GLU A 54 -7.24 12.50 -6.82
CA GLU A 54 -6.89 13.51 -7.84
C GLU A 54 -5.40 13.89 -7.79
N SER A 55 -4.78 13.75 -6.62
CA SER A 55 -3.37 14.05 -6.39
C SER A 55 -2.81 13.15 -5.29
N VAL A 56 -1.53 12.80 -5.37
CA VAL A 56 -0.82 12.00 -4.35
C VAL A 56 -0.77 12.70 -2.99
N TRP A 57 -0.82 14.04 -2.97
CA TRP A 57 -0.76 14.86 -1.77
C TRP A 57 -2.12 14.95 -1.06
N GLY A 58 -3.20 15.13 -1.83
CA GLY A 58 -4.59 15.19 -1.33
C GLY A 58 -5.25 13.84 -1.07
N ALA A 59 -4.53 12.74 -1.29
CA ALA A 59 -5.08 11.39 -1.16
C ALA A 59 -5.43 11.02 0.30
N SER A 60 -6.68 10.60 0.53
CA SER A 60 -7.11 9.98 1.80
C SER A 60 -6.64 8.53 1.87
N ALA A 61 -5.58 8.30 2.66
CA ALA A 61 -4.95 6.99 2.78
C ALA A 61 -5.65 6.11 3.84
N GLN A 62 -6.03 4.90 3.45
CA GLN A 62 -6.45 3.83 4.38
C GLN A 62 -5.25 3.05 4.92
N ALA A 63 -4.16 3.00 4.16
CA ALA A 63 -2.90 2.42 4.58
C ALA A 63 -1.73 3.13 3.89
N LYS A 64 -0.56 3.07 4.51
CA LYS A 64 0.70 3.60 3.96
C LYS A 64 1.69 2.45 3.79
N VAL A 65 2.42 2.46 2.68
CA VAL A 65 3.48 1.50 2.37
C VAL A 65 4.73 2.29 2.02
N VAL A 66 5.88 1.78 2.42
CA VAL A 66 7.19 2.34 2.12
C VAL A 66 8.12 1.25 1.60
N ALA A 67 8.97 1.60 0.64
CA ALA A 67 10.06 0.76 0.14
C ALA A 67 11.30 1.63 -0.11
N GLY A 68 12.49 1.05 0.07
CA GLY A 68 13.76 1.76 -0.07
C GLY A 68 14.70 1.56 1.12
N PRO A 69 15.91 2.16 1.07
CA PRO A 69 16.39 3.06 0.01
C PRO A 69 16.77 2.31 -1.28
N LEU A 70 16.66 2.98 -2.44
CA LEU A 70 17.03 2.47 -3.78
C LEU A 70 17.80 3.51 -4.60
N GLY A 71 18.49 3.06 -5.65
CA GLY A 71 19.41 3.89 -6.44
C GLY A 71 18.76 4.90 -7.39
N SER A 72 17.45 4.83 -7.61
CA SER A 72 16.72 5.77 -8.47
C SER A 72 15.27 5.96 -8.00
N PRO A 73 14.62 7.10 -8.33
CA PRO A 73 13.22 7.33 -7.99
C PRO A 73 12.27 6.34 -8.67
N GLU A 74 12.56 5.88 -9.89
CA GLU A 74 11.76 4.88 -10.60
C GLU A 74 11.83 3.51 -9.93
N ALA A 75 13.01 3.11 -9.45
CA ALA A 75 13.19 1.88 -8.68
C ALA A 75 12.42 1.95 -7.35
N ALA A 76 12.46 3.10 -6.67
CA ALA A 76 11.70 3.36 -5.45
C ALA A 76 10.18 3.24 -5.66
N ILE A 77 9.66 3.79 -6.76
CA ILE A 77 8.24 3.69 -7.12
C ILE A 77 7.85 2.25 -7.44
N THR A 78 8.64 1.57 -8.28
CA THR A 78 8.39 0.16 -8.63
C THR A 78 8.34 -0.72 -7.37
N ALA A 79 9.32 -0.57 -6.48
CA ALA A 79 9.41 -1.36 -5.26
C ALA A 79 8.25 -1.09 -4.29
N VAL A 80 7.79 0.16 -4.16
CA VAL A 80 6.67 0.48 -3.26
C VAL A 80 5.33 -0.01 -3.84
N VAL A 81 5.19 -0.01 -5.16
CA VAL A 81 4.01 -0.55 -5.86
C VAL A 81 3.94 -2.07 -5.69
N ASP A 82 5.05 -2.79 -5.89
CA ASP A 82 5.11 -4.23 -5.67
C ASP A 82 4.80 -4.59 -4.21
N ALA A 83 5.42 -3.87 -3.27
CA ALA A 83 5.18 -4.07 -1.84
C ALA A 83 3.71 -3.79 -1.45
N ALA A 84 3.10 -2.75 -2.01
CA ALA A 84 1.70 -2.43 -1.76
C ALA A 84 0.77 -3.47 -2.37
N THR A 85 1.03 -3.92 -3.60
CA THR A 85 0.26 -4.95 -4.29
C THR A 85 0.28 -6.27 -3.54
N LEU A 86 1.46 -6.72 -3.09
CA LEU A 86 1.60 -7.94 -2.30
C LEU A 86 0.84 -7.84 -0.96
N LYS A 87 0.92 -6.70 -0.28
CA LYS A 87 0.16 -6.48 0.97
C LYS A 87 -1.35 -6.48 0.75
N LEU A 88 -1.82 -5.93 -0.36
CA LEU A 88 -3.24 -5.92 -0.71
C LEU A 88 -3.75 -7.33 -1.03
N ALA A 89 -3.01 -8.08 -1.85
CA ALA A 89 -3.35 -9.47 -2.18
C ALA A 89 -3.48 -10.31 -0.91
N ARG A 90 -2.47 -10.26 -0.02
CA ARG A 90 -2.49 -10.98 1.25
C ARG A 90 -3.68 -10.61 2.13
N ARG A 91 -4.04 -9.33 2.21
CA ARG A 91 -5.21 -8.89 2.99
C ARG A 91 -6.53 -9.41 2.43
N ILE A 92 -6.64 -9.53 1.10
CA ILE A 92 -7.82 -10.14 0.47
C ILE A 92 -7.90 -11.61 0.86
N GLU A 93 -6.81 -12.35 0.73
CA GLU A 93 -6.74 -13.78 1.08
C GLU A 93 -7.08 -14.03 2.56
N GLU A 94 -6.50 -13.24 3.48
CA GLU A 94 -6.80 -13.32 4.91
C GLU A 94 -8.28 -13.04 5.19
N ARG A 95 -8.87 -12.04 4.54
CA ARG A 95 -10.30 -11.72 4.66
C ARG A 95 -11.18 -12.84 4.12
N GLU A 96 -10.88 -13.40 2.96
CA GLU A 96 -11.66 -14.49 2.37
C GLU A 96 -11.59 -15.77 3.21
N THR A 97 -10.43 -16.07 3.77
CA THR A 97 -10.24 -17.20 4.69
C THR A 97 -11.09 -17.04 5.95
N LEU A 98 -11.09 -15.84 6.56
CA LEU A 98 -11.95 -15.53 7.70
C LEU A 98 -13.44 -15.59 7.32
N LEU A 99 -13.80 -15.14 6.11
CA LEU A 99 -15.17 -15.23 5.60
C LEU A 99 -15.64 -16.67 5.45
N TYR A 100 -14.80 -17.54 4.90
CA TYR A 100 -15.12 -18.95 4.75
C TYR A 100 -15.21 -19.67 6.10
N SER A 101 -14.35 -19.30 7.05
CA SER A 101 -14.35 -19.87 8.40
C SER A 101 -15.60 -19.47 9.21
N TRP A 102 -16.07 -18.22 9.16
CA TRP A 102 -17.31 -17.86 9.86
C TRP A 102 -18.51 -18.60 9.24
N ARG A 103 -18.55 -18.70 7.91
CA ARG A 103 -19.69 -19.30 7.21
C ARG A 103 -19.78 -20.81 7.41
N SER A 104 -18.67 -21.44 7.79
CA SER A 104 -18.58 -22.86 8.14
C SER A 104 -18.82 -23.13 9.63
N THR A 105 -19.03 -22.09 10.44
CA THR A 105 -19.31 -22.20 11.88
C THR A 105 -20.78 -21.89 12.22
N GLU A 106 -21.71 -22.02 11.27
CA GLU A 106 -23.13 -22.14 11.64
C GLU A 106 -23.30 -23.49 12.38
N PRO A 107 -23.50 -23.51 13.72
CA PRO A 107 -23.96 -24.72 14.38
C PRO A 107 -25.32 -25.04 13.77
N GLY A 108 -25.49 -26.31 13.38
CA GLY A 108 -26.57 -26.75 12.52
C GLY A 108 -27.93 -26.14 12.84
N ALA A 109 -28.73 -26.01 11.78
CA ALA A 109 -30.15 -26.30 11.84
C ALA A 109 -30.36 -27.50 12.77
N ALA A 110 -30.63 -27.22 14.04
CA ALA A 110 -31.11 -28.18 14.99
C ALA A 110 -32.50 -28.53 14.50
N SER A 111 -32.61 -29.70 13.88
CA SER A 111 -33.86 -30.39 13.66
C SER A 111 -34.67 -30.38 14.95
N ALA A 112 -35.85 -29.76 14.91
CA ALA A 112 -36.96 -29.99 15.82
C ALA A 112 -38.26 -29.73 15.07
#